data_AF-A0A955J8Y9-F1
#
_entry.id   AF-A0A955J8Y9-F1
#
_cell.length_a   1.000
_cell.length_b   1.000
_cell.length_c   1.000
_cell.angle_alpha   90.00
_cell.angle_beta   90.00
_cell.angle_gamma   90.00
#
_symmetry.space_group_name_H-M   'P 1'
#
loop_
_entity.id
_entity.type
_entity.pdbx_description
1 polymer ?
#
loop_
_entity_poly.entity_id
_entity_poly.type
_entity_poly.pdbx_seq_one_letter_code
_entity_poly.pdbx_strand_id
1 'polypeptide(L)'
;MVPRLRHVLASLRRPALTALALGLVLTTAARGSLAEGEAGAAEGVAELRSGVASPVAAVRESARADLERALIKDPSLVKPLLAAWSESSQLAREAIGVAVLRHGDRDGRRALLRQAFALPDTDAHPLLRAWAQDDASSAALATLASEDRRAFADPLAWGLGSAGEAARLQALVDLVDRTQIEALLTSRKSPTGHTGYYRGQYAVLAAHPRRQLVLDVLAAIGLDEQLPLPHATGLGTYAPVLPQDIRFYEWRGMALNALGEIAEPEDEALLLRLEIWYRSHLIEALEQRERLVRMRDRIRWQRRGDTRWEEQLSLLGERVGLAADVLTTIYNIAPTRTASALEQFLDILQSWPWSVQPLELEAMVPQVLIRTGRYAEAIREYQRYLRTAFTTESLNWYNQACAFACWSRDPGEADAEALRRNALDCLDKAYESGWRDLGWMEEDGDLDPIRETPRYQALRARMQAELDALLADPEDDDPAAPSER
;
A
#
# COMPACT_ATOMS: atom_id res chain seq x y z
N MET A 1 8.25 -26.75 53.46
CA MET A 1 7.87 -26.62 52.03
C MET A 1 8.16 -25.22 51.50
N VAL A 2 9.44 -24.81 51.46
CA VAL A 2 9.86 -23.47 50.98
C VAL A 2 11.10 -23.46 50.03
N PRO A 3 11.88 -24.52 49.78
CA PRO A 3 13.05 -24.39 48.88
C PRO A 3 12.95 -25.07 47.50
N ARG A 4 11.81 -25.04 46.79
CA ARG A 4 11.74 -25.54 45.39
C ARG A 4 11.21 -24.57 44.32
N LEU A 5 10.96 -23.30 44.66
CA LEU A 5 10.52 -22.28 43.70
C LEU A 5 11.62 -21.30 43.27
N ARG A 6 12.83 -21.38 43.84
CA ARG A 6 13.95 -20.47 43.51
C ARG A 6 14.75 -20.86 42.27
N HIS A 7 14.60 -22.07 41.73
CA HIS A 7 15.41 -22.52 40.57
C HIS A 7 14.68 -22.49 39.22
N VAL A 8 13.35 -22.39 39.21
CA VAL A 8 12.56 -22.24 37.96
C VAL A 8 12.38 -20.76 37.58
N LEU A 9 12.48 -19.84 38.53
CA LEU A 9 12.33 -18.39 38.30
C LEU A 9 13.65 -17.67 37.94
N ALA A 10 14.79 -18.38 37.96
CA ALA A 10 16.10 -17.82 37.61
C ALA A 10 16.47 -17.96 36.11
N SER A 11 15.66 -18.65 35.29
CA SER A 11 15.95 -18.91 33.88
C SER A 11 14.96 -18.28 32.89
N LEU A 12 14.00 -17.46 33.34
CA LEU A 12 13.06 -16.78 32.45
C LEU A 12 13.43 -15.30 32.30
N ARG A 13 13.75 -14.89 31.06
CA ARG A 13 14.06 -13.50 30.70
C ARG A 13 12.80 -12.63 30.84
N ARG A 14 12.97 -11.45 31.46
CA ARG A 14 11.92 -10.48 31.82
C ARG A 14 10.99 -9.95 30.70
N PRO A 15 11.26 -10.02 29.38
CA PRO A 15 10.29 -9.52 28.39
C PRO A 15 9.04 -10.41 28.22
N ALA A 16 9.13 -11.71 28.53
CA ALA A 16 8.03 -12.66 28.29
C ALA A 16 6.96 -12.67 29.40
N LEU A 17 7.31 -12.28 30.63
CA LEU A 17 6.34 -12.20 31.73
C LEU A 17 5.48 -10.93 31.66
N THR A 18 5.96 -9.86 31.00
CA THR A 18 5.14 -8.66 30.75
C THR A 18 4.12 -8.88 29.63
N ALA A 19 4.44 -9.72 28.63
CA ALA A 19 3.50 -10.06 27.56
C ALA A 19 2.44 -11.10 27.98
N LEU A 20 2.80 -12.05 28.85
CA LEU A 20 1.85 -13.04 29.39
C LEU A 20 0.97 -12.49 30.52
N ALA A 21 1.44 -11.49 31.27
CA ALA A 21 0.59 -10.78 32.24
C ALA A 21 -0.39 -9.79 31.58
N LEU A 22 -0.09 -9.29 30.37
CA LEU A 22 -1.01 -8.49 29.57
C LEU A 22 -2.08 -9.37 28.88
N GLY A 23 -1.73 -10.58 28.45
CA GLY A 23 -2.65 -11.48 27.75
C GLY A 23 -3.63 -12.23 28.66
N LEU A 24 -3.30 -12.45 29.95
CA LEU A 24 -4.14 -13.25 30.85
C LEU A 24 -5.21 -12.45 31.61
N VAL A 25 -5.27 -11.12 31.43
CA VAL A 25 -6.37 -10.27 31.93
C VAL A 25 -7.52 -10.19 30.91
N LEU A 26 -7.35 -10.73 29.69
CA LEU A 26 -8.27 -10.52 28.56
C LEU A 26 -9.27 -11.66 28.26
N THR A 27 -9.65 -12.52 29.22
CA THR A 27 -10.71 -13.53 28.99
C THR A 27 -11.81 -13.64 30.05
N THR A 28 -12.02 -12.63 30.88
CA THR A 28 -13.22 -12.60 31.73
C THR A 28 -13.77 -11.18 31.92
N ALA A 29 -14.65 -10.75 31.01
CA ALA A 29 -15.72 -9.78 31.31
C ALA A 29 -16.75 -9.72 30.17
N ALA A 30 -17.56 -10.77 30.03
CA ALA A 30 -18.88 -10.67 29.42
C ALA A 30 -19.91 -10.99 30.50
N ARG A 31 -20.39 -9.94 31.20
CA ARG A 31 -21.70 -9.80 31.86
C ARG A 31 -21.67 -8.65 32.87
N GLY A 32 -22.40 -7.58 32.59
CA GLY A 32 -22.66 -6.51 33.56
C GLY A 32 -23.32 -5.28 32.94
N SER A 33 -24.57 -5.04 33.34
CA SER A 33 -25.42 -3.84 33.25
C SER A 33 -24.90 -2.56 32.54
N LEU A 34 -25.83 -1.93 31.81
CA LEU A 34 -25.80 -0.68 31.00
C LEU A 34 -25.13 0.60 31.57
N ALA A 35 -24.37 0.53 32.67
CA ALA A 35 -23.53 1.62 33.20
C ALA A 35 -22.02 1.34 33.10
N GLU A 36 -21.59 0.08 32.84
CA GLU A 36 -20.18 -0.28 32.64
C GLU A 36 -19.70 -0.07 31.19
N GLY A 37 -20.63 0.10 30.25
CA GLY A 37 -20.33 0.27 28.83
C GLY A 37 -19.55 1.55 28.50
N GLU A 38 -19.85 2.67 29.16
CA GLU A 38 -19.16 3.95 28.90
C GLU A 38 -17.72 3.95 29.45
N ALA A 39 -17.49 3.33 30.61
CA ALA A 39 -16.16 3.23 31.22
C ALA A 39 -15.26 2.25 30.45
N GLY A 40 -15.78 1.09 30.05
CA GLY A 40 -15.05 0.13 29.21
C GLY A 40 -14.79 0.66 27.81
N ALA A 41 -15.73 1.42 27.23
CA ALA A 41 -15.50 2.12 25.97
C ALA A 41 -14.41 3.18 26.10
N ALA A 42 -14.38 3.95 27.20
CA ALA A 42 -13.35 4.97 27.42
C ALA A 42 -11.95 4.36 27.59
N GLU A 43 -11.83 3.21 28.26
CA GLU A 43 -10.56 2.50 28.43
C GLU A 43 -10.06 1.89 27.11
N GLY A 44 -10.95 1.25 26.34
CA GLY A 44 -10.64 0.77 24.99
C GLY A 44 -10.26 1.89 24.02
N VAL A 45 -10.92 3.04 24.10
CA VAL A 45 -10.59 4.25 23.32
C VAL A 45 -9.21 4.80 23.70
N ALA A 46 -8.85 4.79 24.98
CA ALA A 46 -7.54 5.24 25.45
C ALA A 46 -6.40 4.32 24.96
N GLU A 47 -6.64 3.01 24.93
CA GLU A 47 -5.68 2.02 24.43
C GLU A 47 -5.47 2.15 22.91
N LEU A 48 -6.57 2.24 22.14
CA LEU A 48 -6.54 2.51 20.69
C LEU A 48 -5.80 3.82 20.38
N ARG A 49 -6.05 4.87 21.17
CA ARG A 49 -5.36 6.17 21.04
C ARG A 49 -3.84 6.03 21.21
N SER A 50 -3.40 5.20 22.15
CA SER A 50 -1.97 4.98 22.39
C SER A 50 -1.30 4.19 21.25
N GLY A 51 -2.00 3.20 20.68
CA GLY A 51 -1.50 2.39 19.56
C GLY A 51 -1.39 3.18 18.26
N VAL A 52 -2.40 4.01 17.95
CA VAL A 52 -2.41 4.89 16.77
C VAL A 52 -1.32 5.96 16.83
N ALA A 53 -0.93 6.40 18.02
CA ALA A 53 0.15 7.36 18.22
C ALA A 53 1.56 6.72 18.17
N SER A 54 1.68 5.42 17.92
CA SER A 54 2.96 4.70 17.93
C SER A 54 3.92 5.20 16.83
N PRO A 55 5.24 5.30 17.09
CA PRO A 55 6.22 5.56 16.04
C PRO A 55 6.42 4.34 15.11
N VAL A 56 5.96 3.15 15.51
CA VAL A 56 6.09 1.91 14.74
C VAL A 56 4.88 1.73 13.84
N ALA A 57 5.08 1.76 12.51
CA ALA A 57 4.01 1.68 11.52
C ALA A 57 3.06 0.49 11.73
N ALA A 58 3.60 -0.72 11.95
CA ALA A 58 2.80 -1.92 12.17
C ALA A 58 1.87 -1.84 13.40
N VAL A 59 2.32 -1.17 14.47
CA VAL A 59 1.50 -0.98 15.68
C VAL A 59 0.39 0.02 15.42
N ARG A 60 0.67 1.09 14.65
CA ARG A 60 -0.36 2.05 14.24
C ARG A 60 -1.44 1.40 13.39
N GLU A 61 -1.04 0.60 12.40
CA GLU A 61 -1.97 -0.09 11.50
C GLU A 61 -2.86 -1.08 12.25
N SER A 62 -2.30 -1.84 13.20
CA SER A 62 -3.10 -2.73 14.05
C SER A 62 -4.13 -1.95 14.86
N ALA A 63 -3.71 -0.89 15.55
CA ALA A 63 -4.60 -0.08 16.37
C ALA A 63 -5.69 0.63 15.56
N ARG A 64 -5.38 1.01 14.32
CA ARG A 64 -6.34 1.56 13.37
C ARG A 64 -7.38 0.52 12.94
N ALA A 65 -6.93 -0.67 12.54
CA ALA A 65 -7.84 -1.75 12.15
C ALA A 65 -8.76 -2.13 13.32
N ASP A 66 -8.25 -2.12 14.55
CA ASP A 66 -9.04 -2.32 15.76
C ASP A 66 -10.09 -1.22 15.98
N LEU A 67 -9.72 0.05 15.75
CA LEU A 67 -10.65 1.18 15.82
C LEU A 67 -11.77 1.08 14.78
N GLU A 68 -11.43 0.76 13.52
CA GLU A 68 -12.42 0.58 12.44
C GLU A 68 -13.35 -0.60 12.75
N ARG A 69 -12.81 -1.74 13.20
CA ARG A 69 -13.62 -2.89 13.64
C ARG A 69 -14.55 -2.54 14.79
N ALA A 70 -14.07 -1.77 15.77
CA ALA A 70 -14.87 -1.32 16.90
C ALA A 70 -16.05 -0.44 16.43
N LEU A 71 -15.81 0.50 15.52
CA LEU A 71 -16.85 1.38 14.97
C LEU A 71 -17.86 0.65 14.09
N ILE A 72 -17.42 -0.33 13.30
CA ILE A 72 -18.32 -1.20 12.52
C ILE A 72 -19.24 -2.00 13.46
N LYS A 73 -18.68 -2.52 14.56
CA LYS A 73 -19.40 -3.32 15.54
C LYS A 73 -20.34 -2.48 16.40
N ASP A 74 -19.93 -1.26 16.75
CA ASP A 74 -20.68 -0.35 17.61
C ASP A 74 -20.52 1.12 17.15
N PRO A 75 -21.44 1.61 16.29
CA PRO A 75 -21.45 3.00 15.85
C PRO A 75 -21.64 4.02 17.00
N SER A 76 -22.14 3.60 18.16
CA SER A 76 -22.31 4.52 19.30
C SER A 76 -20.98 5.03 19.86
N LEU A 77 -19.87 4.35 19.55
CA LEU A 77 -18.51 4.74 19.90
C LEU A 77 -18.05 6.06 19.25
N VAL A 78 -18.75 6.53 18.20
CA VAL A 78 -18.37 7.79 17.54
C VAL A 78 -18.37 8.96 18.51
N LYS A 79 -19.40 9.10 19.36
CA LYS A 79 -19.50 10.25 20.28
C LYS A 79 -18.39 10.26 21.34
N PRO A 80 -18.06 9.14 22.02
CA PRO A 80 -16.87 9.04 22.87
C PRO A 80 -15.55 9.32 22.14
N LEU A 81 -15.39 8.80 20.92
CA LEU A 81 -14.17 9.01 20.13
C LEU A 81 -13.99 10.48 19.73
N LEU A 82 -15.09 11.14 19.37
CA LEU A 82 -15.11 12.58 19.10
C LEU A 82 -14.86 13.39 20.37
N ALA A 83 -15.44 13.04 21.52
CA ALA A 83 -15.10 13.68 22.78
C ALA A 83 -13.58 13.60 23.10
N ALA A 84 -12.97 12.45 22.81
CA ALA A 84 -11.52 12.25 22.95
C ALA A 84 -10.69 12.98 21.88
N TRP A 85 -11.28 13.40 20.76
CA TRP A 85 -10.60 14.01 19.63
C TRP A 85 -9.82 15.27 20.00
N SER A 86 -10.45 16.21 20.70
CA SER A 86 -9.83 17.50 21.07
C SER A 86 -8.61 17.34 21.98
N GLU A 87 -8.54 16.24 22.73
CA GLU A 87 -7.45 15.92 23.66
C GLU A 87 -6.43 14.95 23.08
N SER A 88 -6.68 14.44 21.88
CA SER A 88 -5.85 13.42 21.25
C SER A 88 -4.62 14.01 20.56
N SER A 89 -3.58 13.16 20.48
CA SER A 89 -2.45 13.45 19.61
C SER A 89 -2.92 13.59 18.16
N GLN A 90 -2.09 14.22 17.34
CA GLN A 90 -2.38 14.50 15.95
C GLN A 90 -2.78 13.24 15.15
N LEU A 91 -1.94 12.20 15.22
CA LEU A 91 -2.18 10.90 14.57
C LEU A 91 -3.49 10.24 15.05
N ALA A 92 -3.82 10.38 16.33
CA ALA A 92 -5.04 9.82 16.88
C ALA A 92 -6.29 10.54 16.37
N ARG A 93 -6.25 11.88 16.23
CA ARG A 93 -7.36 12.63 15.60
C ARG A 93 -7.63 12.16 14.19
N GLU A 94 -6.59 11.96 13.39
CA GLU A 94 -6.73 11.52 11.99
C GLU A 94 -7.37 10.14 11.87
N ALA A 95 -6.90 9.16 12.65
CA ALA A 95 -7.47 7.82 12.62
C ALA A 95 -8.94 7.82 13.04
N ILE A 96 -9.29 8.60 14.07
CA ILE A 96 -10.68 8.78 14.48
C ILE A 96 -11.48 9.44 13.35
N GLY A 97 -10.89 10.39 12.64
CA GLY A 97 -11.52 11.13 11.53
C GLY A 97 -11.93 10.24 10.40
N VAL A 98 -10.96 9.50 9.91
CA VAL A 98 -11.20 8.54 8.83
C VAL A 98 -12.22 7.50 9.25
N ALA A 99 -12.06 6.92 10.44
CA ALA A 99 -12.94 5.86 10.89
C ALA A 99 -14.39 6.37 11.05
N VAL A 100 -14.59 7.57 11.58
CA VAL A 100 -15.92 8.22 11.67
C VAL A 100 -16.46 8.60 10.29
N LEU A 101 -15.64 9.09 9.35
CA LEU A 101 -16.09 9.38 7.98
C LEU A 101 -16.57 8.11 7.24
N ARG A 102 -15.86 7.00 7.44
CA ARG A 102 -16.10 5.74 6.74
C ARG A 102 -17.22 4.92 7.35
N HIS A 103 -17.26 4.84 8.68
CA HIS A 103 -18.13 3.91 9.41
C HIS A 103 -19.06 4.60 10.41
N GLY A 104 -18.83 5.88 10.71
CA GLY A 104 -19.73 6.64 11.56
C GLY A 104 -21.11 6.77 10.92
N ASP A 105 -22.13 6.71 11.76
CA ASP A 105 -23.47 7.05 11.34
C ASP A 105 -23.57 8.53 10.94
N ARG A 106 -24.76 8.93 10.50
CA ARG A 106 -25.01 10.29 10.05
C ARG A 106 -24.69 11.32 11.14
N ASP A 107 -25.06 11.04 12.38
CA ASP A 107 -24.86 11.95 13.52
C ASP A 107 -23.38 12.03 13.94
N GLY A 108 -22.66 10.93 13.85
CA GLY A 108 -21.24 10.84 14.11
C GLY A 108 -20.41 11.64 13.11
N ARG A 109 -20.70 11.49 11.82
CA ARG A 109 -20.09 12.32 10.76
C ARG A 109 -20.40 13.80 10.97
N ARG A 110 -21.63 14.12 11.35
CA ARG A 110 -22.08 15.48 11.66
C ARG A 110 -21.33 16.09 12.85
N ALA A 111 -21.16 15.31 13.91
CA ALA A 111 -20.42 15.72 15.10
C ALA A 111 -18.93 15.92 14.80
N LEU A 112 -18.34 15.11 13.94
CA LEU A 112 -16.97 15.30 13.45
C LEU A 112 -16.80 16.66 12.77
N LEU A 113 -17.71 17.02 11.85
CA LEU A 113 -17.67 18.35 11.23
C LEU A 113 -17.89 19.47 12.24
N ARG A 114 -18.83 19.33 13.18
CA ARG A 114 -19.01 20.35 14.22
C ARG A 114 -17.72 20.58 15.00
N GLN A 115 -17.01 19.51 15.36
CA GLN A 115 -15.81 19.60 16.16
C GLN A 115 -14.59 20.09 15.37
N ALA A 116 -14.41 19.65 14.13
CA ALA A 116 -13.32 20.11 13.26
C ALA A 116 -13.42 21.61 12.94
N PHE A 117 -14.65 22.13 12.84
CA PHE A 117 -14.92 23.51 12.43
C PHE A 117 -15.38 24.45 13.55
N ALA A 118 -15.55 23.94 14.77
CA ALA A 118 -16.16 24.66 15.88
C ALA A 118 -17.54 25.26 15.51
N LEU A 119 -18.35 24.52 14.74
CA LEU A 119 -19.66 25.00 14.30
C LEU A 119 -20.63 25.12 15.49
N PRO A 120 -21.48 26.15 15.53
CA PRO A 120 -22.50 26.28 16.56
C PRO A 120 -23.48 25.10 16.52
N ASP A 121 -24.04 24.74 17.68
CA ASP A 121 -24.88 23.55 17.92
C ASP A 121 -26.28 23.65 17.32
N THR A 122 -26.42 24.35 16.20
CA THR A 122 -27.71 24.60 15.55
C THR A 122 -27.78 23.85 14.23
N ASP A 123 -28.92 23.18 14.00
CA ASP A 123 -29.25 22.57 12.71
C ASP A 123 -29.35 23.60 11.57
N ALA A 124 -29.23 24.88 11.89
CA ALA A 124 -29.27 25.98 10.95
C ALA A 124 -27.96 26.15 10.14
N HIS A 125 -26.83 25.54 10.53
CA HIS A 125 -25.60 25.69 9.77
C HIS A 125 -25.76 25.10 8.36
N PRO A 126 -25.54 25.86 7.27
CA PRO A 126 -25.86 25.39 5.92
C PRO A 126 -25.13 24.07 5.58
N LEU A 127 -23.86 23.89 6.01
CA LEU A 127 -23.09 22.64 5.82
C LEU A 127 -23.81 21.43 6.41
N LEU A 128 -24.39 21.61 7.61
CA LEU A 128 -25.09 20.55 8.32
C LEU A 128 -26.49 20.31 7.76
N ARG A 129 -27.06 21.26 6.99
CA ARG A 129 -28.34 21.11 6.28
C ARG A 129 -28.19 20.40 4.95
N ALA A 130 -27.21 20.79 4.14
CA ALA A 130 -26.90 20.13 2.88
C ALA A 130 -26.63 18.63 3.11
N TRP A 131 -25.86 18.32 4.15
CA TRP A 131 -25.56 16.94 4.51
C TRP A 131 -26.73 16.16 5.13
N ALA A 132 -27.71 16.86 5.68
CA ALA A 132 -28.90 16.26 6.28
C ALA A 132 -29.99 15.91 5.24
N GLN A 133 -29.84 16.34 3.99
CA GLN A 133 -30.85 16.12 2.96
C GLN A 133 -30.53 14.94 2.03
N ASP A 134 -29.32 14.39 2.09
CA ASP A 134 -28.89 13.23 1.30
C ASP A 134 -28.72 11.97 2.17
N ASP A 135 -29.41 10.89 1.80
CA ASP A 135 -29.20 9.55 2.38
C ASP A 135 -27.83 9.01 1.92
N ALA A 136 -26.82 9.25 2.76
CA ALA A 136 -25.41 9.13 2.43
C ALA A 136 -24.92 7.68 2.27
N SER A 137 -24.77 7.26 1.01
CA SER A 137 -23.70 6.34 0.58
C SER A 137 -22.46 7.14 0.16
N SER A 138 -21.29 6.50 0.05
CA SER A 138 -20.04 7.09 -0.45
C SER A 138 -20.18 7.80 -1.81
N ALA A 139 -21.18 7.42 -2.59
CA ALA A 139 -21.56 8.08 -3.85
C ALA A 139 -22.08 9.52 -3.60
N ALA A 140 -22.81 9.79 -2.52
CA ALA A 140 -23.35 11.12 -2.23
C ALA A 140 -22.26 12.12 -1.82
N LEU A 141 -21.18 11.69 -1.14
CA LEU A 141 -20.02 12.57 -0.89
C LEU A 141 -19.23 12.84 -2.18
N ALA A 142 -19.17 11.88 -3.12
CA ALA A 142 -18.61 12.08 -4.44
C ALA A 142 -19.51 12.96 -5.34
N THR A 143 -20.83 12.90 -5.16
CA THR A 143 -21.83 13.75 -5.84
C THR A 143 -21.87 15.16 -5.24
N LEU A 144 -21.93 15.34 -3.91
CA LEU A 144 -21.79 16.65 -3.25
C LEU A 144 -20.44 17.29 -3.55
N ALA A 145 -19.36 16.50 -3.57
CA ALA A 145 -18.05 17.00 -3.99
C ALA A 145 -18.03 17.33 -5.49
N SER A 146 -18.80 16.70 -6.38
CA SER A 146 -18.74 16.94 -7.82
C SER A 146 -19.78 17.96 -8.34
N GLU A 147 -20.98 18.00 -7.77
CA GLU A 147 -22.10 18.88 -8.15
C GLU A 147 -22.12 20.18 -7.31
N ASP A 148 -21.68 20.16 -6.05
CA ASP A 148 -21.67 21.33 -5.14
C ASP A 148 -20.26 21.85 -4.83
N ARG A 149 -19.29 21.47 -5.68
CA ARG A 149 -17.87 21.85 -5.63
C ARG A 149 -17.67 23.39 -5.63
N ARG A 150 -18.58 24.13 -6.26
CA ARG A 150 -18.62 25.60 -6.24
C ARG A 150 -19.17 26.17 -4.94
N ALA A 151 -20.12 25.49 -4.30
CA ALA A 151 -20.64 25.93 -3.01
C ALA A 151 -19.53 25.84 -1.96
N PHE A 152 -18.83 24.71 -1.83
CA PHE A 152 -17.72 24.55 -0.87
C PHE A 152 -16.51 25.47 -1.11
N ALA A 153 -16.29 25.92 -2.35
CA ALA A 153 -15.20 26.83 -2.71
C ALA A 153 -15.48 28.32 -2.40
N ASP A 154 -16.69 28.67 -1.99
CA ASP A 154 -17.04 30.03 -1.54
C ASP A 154 -17.30 30.06 -0.02
N PRO A 155 -16.25 30.27 0.81
CA PRO A 155 -16.39 30.38 2.27
C PRO A 155 -17.42 31.42 2.70
N LEU A 156 -17.64 32.47 1.90
CA LEU A 156 -18.61 33.52 2.20
C LEU A 156 -20.05 33.04 2.01
N ALA A 157 -20.29 32.12 1.07
CA ALA A 157 -21.59 31.47 0.90
C ALA A 157 -22.00 30.61 2.12
N TRP A 158 -21.01 30.16 2.92
CA TRP A 158 -21.25 29.40 4.15
C TRP A 158 -21.24 30.26 5.42
N GLY A 159 -21.08 31.58 5.32
CA GLY A 159 -21.01 32.48 6.47
C GLY A 159 -19.74 32.32 7.30
N LEU A 160 -18.66 31.75 6.73
CA LEU A 160 -17.36 31.64 7.38
C LEU A 160 -16.67 33.01 7.32
N GLY A 161 -16.64 33.71 8.45
CA GLY A 161 -16.22 35.11 8.54
C GLY A 161 -14.71 35.30 8.70
N SER A 162 -13.96 34.25 9.03
CA SER A 162 -12.52 34.34 9.27
C SER A 162 -11.68 33.57 8.24
N ALA A 163 -10.50 34.10 7.91
CA ALA A 163 -9.51 33.40 7.07
C ALA A 163 -9.15 32.00 7.61
N GLY A 164 -9.24 31.81 8.94
CA GLY A 164 -9.00 30.51 9.58
C GLY A 164 -10.12 29.49 9.40
N GLU A 165 -11.35 29.91 9.12
CA GLU A 165 -12.46 29.01 8.79
C GLU A 165 -12.41 28.59 7.32
N ALA A 166 -12.11 29.52 6.41
CA ALA A 166 -11.87 29.21 5.00
C ALA A 166 -10.72 28.19 4.82
N ALA A 167 -9.61 28.39 5.54
CA ALA A 167 -8.48 27.45 5.54
C ALA A 167 -8.85 26.05 6.07
N ARG A 168 -9.70 25.98 7.11
CA ARG A 168 -10.24 24.70 7.63
C ARG A 168 -11.14 24.01 6.63
N LEU A 169 -11.97 24.77 5.90
CA LEU A 169 -12.86 24.20 4.90
C LEU A 169 -12.06 23.63 3.73
N GLN A 170 -11.08 24.39 3.26
CA GLN A 170 -10.17 23.91 2.23
C GLN A 170 -9.42 22.65 2.67
N ALA A 171 -8.93 22.59 3.90
CA ALA A 171 -8.26 21.40 4.44
C ALA A 171 -9.17 20.16 4.47
N LEU A 172 -10.46 20.32 4.78
CA LEU A 172 -11.43 19.22 4.70
C LEU A 172 -11.69 18.81 3.25
N VAL A 173 -11.85 19.76 2.34
CA VAL A 173 -12.03 19.46 0.90
C VAL A 173 -10.83 18.68 0.37
N ASP A 174 -9.61 19.10 0.70
CA ASP A 174 -8.38 18.39 0.33
C ASP A 174 -8.30 16.99 0.96
N LEU A 175 -8.77 16.83 2.20
CA LEU A 175 -8.85 15.54 2.88
C LEU A 175 -9.83 14.58 2.18
N VAL A 176 -11.01 15.09 1.79
CA VAL A 176 -12.03 14.32 1.08
C VAL A 176 -11.51 13.90 -0.29
N ASP A 177 -10.93 14.84 -1.05
CA ASP A 177 -10.36 14.55 -2.36
C ASP A 177 -9.21 13.53 -2.25
N ARG A 178 -8.33 13.68 -1.25
CA ARG A 178 -7.28 12.69 -1.00
C ARG A 178 -7.84 11.30 -0.69
N THR A 179 -8.86 11.22 0.17
CA THR A 179 -9.51 9.95 0.50
C THR A 179 -10.12 9.31 -0.75
N GLN A 180 -10.71 10.11 -1.65
CA GLN A 180 -11.23 9.62 -2.93
C GLN A 180 -10.10 9.13 -3.85
N ILE A 181 -8.98 9.83 -3.92
CA ILE A 181 -7.80 9.43 -4.70
C ILE A 181 -7.24 8.10 -4.18
N GLU A 182 -7.13 7.94 -2.86
CA GLU A 182 -6.67 6.69 -2.24
C GLU A 182 -7.66 5.54 -2.46
N ALA A 183 -8.96 5.79 -2.37
CA ALA A 183 -9.98 4.81 -2.71
C ALA A 183 -9.92 4.41 -4.19
N LEU A 184 -9.74 5.36 -5.10
CA LEU A 184 -9.55 5.10 -6.52
C LEU A 184 -8.29 4.27 -6.78
N LEU A 185 -7.16 4.63 -6.17
CA LEU A 185 -5.90 3.89 -6.27
C LEU A 185 -6.09 2.45 -5.80
N THR A 186 -6.63 2.25 -4.60
CA THR A 186 -6.81 0.92 -4.01
C THR A 186 -7.86 0.07 -4.71
N SER A 187 -8.88 0.69 -5.33
CA SER A 187 -9.83 -0.01 -6.19
C SER A 187 -9.21 -0.64 -7.44
N ARG A 188 -7.95 -0.32 -7.76
CA ARG A 188 -7.19 -0.93 -8.85
C ARG A 188 -6.37 -2.15 -8.44
N LYS A 189 -6.38 -2.54 -7.16
CA LYS A 189 -5.69 -3.77 -6.71
C LYS A 189 -6.36 -4.99 -7.34
N SER A 190 -5.55 -5.93 -7.83
CA SER A 190 -6.06 -7.19 -8.37
C SER A 190 -6.84 -7.96 -7.29
N PRO A 191 -7.99 -8.57 -7.63
CA PRO A 191 -8.71 -9.47 -6.74
C PRO A 191 -7.87 -10.66 -6.25
N THR A 192 -6.82 -11.05 -6.99
CA THR A 192 -5.91 -12.15 -6.62
C THR A 192 -4.92 -11.77 -5.51
N GLY A 193 -4.96 -10.53 -5.03
CA GLY A 193 -4.11 -10.02 -3.95
C GLY A 193 -2.74 -9.55 -4.41
N HIS A 194 -2.30 -9.90 -5.62
CA HIS A 194 -1.04 -9.42 -6.19
C HIS A 194 -1.17 -8.00 -6.76
N THR A 195 -0.22 -7.13 -6.41
CA THR A 195 -0.09 -5.81 -7.03
C THR A 195 0.73 -5.89 -8.29
N GLY A 196 0.16 -6.45 -9.35
CA GLY A 196 0.72 -6.23 -10.66
C GLY A 196 0.34 -4.85 -11.22
N TYR A 197 1.10 -4.41 -12.23
CA TYR A 197 0.89 -3.17 -12.98
C TYR A 197 0.70 -3.42 -14.48
N TYR A 198 -0.37 -2.89 -15.07
CA TYR A 198 -0.58 -2.91 -16.51
C TYR A 198 -0.90 -1.52 -17.01
N ARG A 199 -0.52 -1.25 -18.27
CA ARG A 199 -0.68 0.06 -18.88
C ARG A 199 -2.15 0.45 -18.98
N GLY A 200 -2.49 1.62 -18.46
CA GLY A 200 -3.85 2.18 -18.44
C GLY A 200 -4.65 1.86 -17.18
N GLN A 201 -4.09 1.08 -16.25
CA GLN A 201 -4.73 0.72 -14.98
C GLN A 201 -5.21 1.96 -14.20
N TYR A 202 -4.48 3.08 -14.30
CA TYR A 202 -4.74 4.30 -13.54
C TYR A 202 -5.34 5.43 -14.38
N ALA A 203 -5.90 5.14 -15.56
CA ALA A 203 -6.55 6.14 -16.41
C ALA A 203 -7.67 6.94 -15.70
N VAL A 204 -8.36 6.31 -14.74
CA VAL A 204 -9.38 6.99 -13.92
C VAL A 204 -8.79 8.11 -13.05
N LEU A 205 -7.56 7.93 -12.56
CA LEU A 205 -6.84 8.94 -11.78
C LEU A 205 -6.33 10.07 -12.70
N ALA A 206 -5.94 9.76 -13.94
CA ALA A 206 -5.58 10.77 -14.94
C ALA A 206 -6.76 11.70 -15.29
N ALA A 207 -7.97 11.15 -15.33
CA ALA A 207 -9.20 11.91 -15.60
C ALA A 207 -9.70 12.74 -14.40
N HIS A 208 -9.01 12.69 -13.25
CA HIS A 208 -9.44 13.41 -12.07
C HIS A 208 -9.35 14.95 -12.27
N PRO A 209 -10.39 15.73 -11.92
CA PRO A 209 -10.41 17.18 -12.18
C PRO A 209 -9.31 17.99 -11.47
N ARG A 210 -8.72 17.44 -10.40
CA ARG A 210 -7.57 18.01 -9.69
C ARG A 210 -6.32 17.17 -9.95
N ARG A 211 -5.89 17.04 -11.22
CA ARG A 211 -4.71 16.25 -11.61
C ARG A 211 -3.49 16.53 -10.73
N GLN A 212 -3.19 17.79 -10.44
CA GLN A 212 -2.05 18.14 -9.58
C GLN A 212 -2.15 17.53 -8.17
N LEU A 213 -3.34 17.56 -7.55
CA LEU A 213 -3.54 16.95 -6.24
C LEU A 213 -3.35 15.43 -6.30
N VAL A 214 -3.76 14.77 -7.41
CA VAL A 214 -3.49 13.35 -7.63
C VAL A 214 -2.00 13.08 -7.62
N LEU A 215 -1.22 13.85 -8.39
CA LEU A 215 0.25 13.70 -8.43
C LEU A 215 0.87 13.91 -7.05
N ASP A 216 0.43 14.92 -6.30
CA ASP A 216 0.96 15.22 -4.97
C ASP A 216 0.66 14.09 -3.97
N VAL A 217 -0.56 13.55 -4.00
CA VAL A 217 -0.99 12.41 -3.17
C VAL A 217 -0.20 11.16 -3.55
N LEU A 218 -0.14 10.80 -4.84
CA LEU A 218 0.59 9.60 -5.28
C LEU A 218 2.08 9.69 -4.96
N ALA A 219 2.70 10.86 -5.16
CA ALA A 219 4.10 11.08 -4.78
C ALA A 219 4.31 10.91 -3.28
N ALA A 220 3.41 11.43 -2.45
CA ALA A 220 3.51 11.23 -1.02
C ALA A 220 3.39 9.76 -0.60
N ILE A 221 2.47 9.03 -1.21
CA ILE A 221 2.30 7.60 -0.97
C ILE A 221 3.57 6.86 -1.40
N GLY A 222 3.99 7.02 -2.65
CA GLY A 222 5.14 6.32 -3.23
C GLY A 222 6.44 6.61 -2.47
N LEU A 223 6.64 7.84 -2.04
CA LEU A 223 7.85 8.29 -1.34
C LEU A 223 7.78 8.12 0.19
N ASP A 224 6.66 7.64 0.72
CA ASP A 224 6.39 7.58 2.17
C ASP A 224 6.61 8.94 2.85
N GLU A 225 6.15 10.00 2.19
CA GLU A 225 6.18 11.35 2.73
C GLU A 225 4.87 11.64 3.46
N GLN A 226 4.98 12.14 4.68
CA GLN A 226 3.83 12.75 5.34
C GLN A 226 3.48 14.04 4.59
N LEU A 227 2.37 14.06 3.84
CA LEU A 227 1.87 15.34 3.34
C LEU A 227 1.36 16.15 4.53
N PRO A 228 1.88 17.36 4.75
CA PRO A 228 1.19 18.30 5.61
C PRO A 228 -0.18 18.60 4.98
N LEU A 229 -1.25 18.58 5.78
CA LEU A 229 -2.50 19.18 5.32
C LEU A 229 -2.21 20.66 5.00
N PRO A 230 -2.62 21.18 3.83
CA PRO A 230 -2.50 22.60 3.54
C PRO A 230 -3.19 23.35 4.66
N HIS A 231 -2.44 24.24 5.32
CA HIS A 231 -2.82 24.96 6.53
C HIS A 231 -2.76 24.11 7.81
N ALA A 232 -1.93 24.56 8.76
CA ALA A 232 -1.80 24.07 10.14
C ALA A 232 -3.08 24.31 10.96
N THR A 233 -4.19 23.79 10.45
CA THR A 233 -5.41 23.55 11.19
C THR A 233 -5.12 22.39 12.13
N GLY A 234 -5.78 22.31 13.28
CA GLY A 234 -5.53 21.26 14.29
C GLY A 234 -5.85 19.83 13.85
N LEU A 235 -5.82 19.52 12.55
CA LEU A 235 -6.15 18.24 11.93
C LEU A 235 -4.93 17.37 11.59
N GLY A 236 -3.72 17.93 11.48
CA GLY A 236 -2.49 17.13 11.49
C GLY A 236 -1.85 16.75 10.13
N THR A 237 -1.06 15.67 10.17
CA THR A 237 -0.23 15.08 9.10
C THR A 237 -0.89 13.76 8.70
N TYR A 238 -1.71 13.81 7.67
CA TYR A 238 -2.55 12.69 7.26
C TYR A 238 -1.84 11.31 7.23
N ALA A 239 -2.41 10.37 7.96
CA ALA A 239 -2.11 8.94 7.89
C ALA A 239 -3.06 8.20 6.91
N PRO A 240 -2.52 7.49 5.91
CA PRO A 240 -3.32 6.92 4.84
C PRO A 240 -4.17 5.73 5.19
N VAL A 241 -5.31 5.63 4.52
CA VAL A 241 -6.31 4.58 4.75
C VAL A 241 -5.95 3.34 3.95
N LEU A 242 -5.14 2.46 4.52
CA LEU A 242 -4.86 1.17 3.90
C LEU A 242 -6.06 0.23 4.10
N PRO A 243 -6.62 -0.36 3.03
CA PRO A 243 -7.47 -1.53 3.17
C PRO A 243 -6.68 -2.67 3.82
N GLN A 244 -7.35 -3.52 4.61
CA GLN A 244 -6.70 -4.56 5.43
C GLN A 244 -5.88 -5.59 4.61
N ASP A 245 -6.13 -5.68 3.31
CA ASP A 245 -5.52 -6.60 2.37
C ASP A 245 -4.37 -6.00 1.54
N ILE A 246 -4.07 -4.70 1.72
CA ILE A 246 -2.96 -4.04 0.99
C ILE A 246 -1.79 -3.81 1.93
N ARG A 247 -0.67 -4.45 1.62
CA ARG A 247 0.57 -4.22 2.35
C ARG A 247 1.10 -2.83 2.04
N PHE A 248 1.79 -2.22 2.99
CA PHE A 248 2.29 -0.85 2.80
C PHE A 248 3.17 -0.69 1.56
N TYR A 249 4.11 -1.61 1.33
CA TYR A 249 4.98 -1.56 0.14
C TYR A 249 4.22 -1.80 -1.17
N GLU A 250 3.16 -2.62 -1.15
CA GLU A 250 2.29 -2.83 -2.31
C GLU A 250 1.61 -1.53 -2.69
N TRP A 251 1.08 -0.82 -1.70
CA TRP A 251 0.42 0.46 -1.89
C TRP A 251 1.37 1.55 -2.42
N ARG A 252 2.63 1.56 -1.96
CA ARG A 252 3.69 2.41 -2.53
C ARG A 252 3.97 2.09 -3.99
N GLY A 253 4.12 0.80 -4.31
CA GLY A 253 4.32 0.32 -5.67
C GLY A 253 3.16 0.74 -6.59
N MET A 254 1.92 0.58 -6.14
CA MET A 254 0.73 1.05 -6.86
C MET A 254 0.79 2.56 -7.13
N ALA A 255 1.17 3.37 -6.15
CA ALA A 255 1.26 4.82 -6.33
C ALA A 255 2.37 5.24 -7.31
N LEU A 256 3.53 4.60 -7.25
CA LEU A 256 4.64 4.83 -8.19
C LEU A 256 4.27 4.40 -9.61
N ASN A 257 3.61 3.26 -9.75
CA ASN A 257 3.07 2.80 -11.04
C ASN A 257 2.04 3.79 -11.60
N ALA A 258 1.13 4.30 -10.76
CA ALA A 258 0.17 5.32 -11.15
C ALA A 258 0.83 6.63 -11.58
N LEU A 259 1.88 7.09 -10.88
CA LEU A 259 2.67 8.24 -11.32
C LEU A 259 3.30 8.00 -12.69
N GLY A 260 3.85 6.82 -12.93
CA GLY A 260 4.46 6.45 -14.20
C GLY A 260 3.49 6.48 -15.40
N GLU A 261 2.19 6.40 -15.16
CA GLU A 261 1.15 6.52 -16.20
C GLU A 261 0.61 7.93 -16.37
N ILE A 262 0.44 8.66 -15.28
CA ILE A 262 -0.36 9.90 -15.26
C ILE A 262 0.51 11.14 -15.37
N ALA A 263 1.74 11.09 -14.84
CA ALA A 263 2.65 12.21 -14.90
C ALA A 263 3.22 12.37 -16.31
N GLU A 264 3.49 13.63 -16.66
CA GLU A 264 3.99 14.07 -17.95
C GLU A 264 5.40 14.66 -17.77
N PRO A 265 6.23 14.70 -18.84
CA PRO A 265 7.55 15.34 -18.78
C PRO A 265 7.53 16.78 -18.24
N GLU A 266 6.43 17.49 -18.44
CA GLU A 266 6.21 18.88 -18.01
C GLU A 266 6.00 19.03 -16.50
N ASP A 267 5.74 17.94 -15.76
CA ASP A 267 5.58 17.94 -14.30
C ASP A 267 6.94 18.05 -13.57
N GLU A 268 7.72 19.08 -13.92
CA GLU A 268 9.10 19.31 -13.48
C GLU A 268 9.29 19.30 -11.96
N ALA A 269 8.32 19.85 -11.22
CA ALA A 269 8.37 19.85 -9.76
C ALA A 269 8.28 18.44 -9.16
N LEU A 270 7.43 17.59 -9.73
CA LEU A 270 7.31 16.18 -9.34
C LEU A 270 8.59 15.42 -9.70
N LEU A 271 9.08 15.58 -10.94
CA LEU A 271 10.31 14.92 -11.40
C LEU A 271 11.50 15.27 -10.50
N LEU A 272 11.68 16.55 -10.17
CA LEU A 272 12.74 16.99 -9.26
C LEU A 272 12.59 16.37 -7.85
N ARG A 273 11.36 16.31 -7.32
CA ARG A 273 11.07 15.67 -6.03
C ARG A 273 11.44 14.19 -6.03
N LEU A 274 11.03 13.45 -7.05
CA LEU A 274 11.37 12.02 -7.22
C LEU A 274 12.88 11.81 -7.34
N GLU A 275 13.57 12.66 -8.11
CA GLU A 275 15.03 12.58 -8.29
C GLU A 275 15.80 12.84 -7.00
N ILE A 276 15.43 13.87 -6.24
CA ILE A 276 16.04 14.19 -4.94
C ILE A 276 15.86 13.01 -4.00
N TRP A 277 14.63 12.48 -3.93
CA TRP A 277 14.30 11.35 -3.07
C TRP A 277 15.12 10.11 -3.44
N TYR A 278 15.15 9.73 -4.72
CA TYR A 278 15.89 8.58 -5.25
C TYR A 278 17.39 8.68 -4.91
N ARG A 279 18.01 9.84 -5.19
CA ARG A 279 19.45 10.04 -4.96
C ARG A 279 19.80 9.90 -3.48
N SER A 280 19.02 10.52 -2.59
CA SER A 280 19.24 10.39 -1.14
C SER A 280 19.14 8.94 -0.67
N HIS A 281 18.11 8.20 -1.09
CA HIS A 281 17.92 6.81 -0.68
C HIS A 281 18.95 5.86 -1.28
N LEU A 282 19.40 6.10 -2.51
CA LEU A 282 20.48 5.33 -3.12
C LEU A 282 21.79 5.54 -2.36
N ILE A 283 22.12 6.78 -1.97
CA ILE A 283 23.32 7.05 -1.16
C ILE A 283 23.25 6.29 0.16
N GLU A 284 22.12 6.37 0.88
CA GLU A 284 21.94 5.63 2.13
C GLU A 284 22.04 4.11 1.95
N ALA A 285 21.49 3.56 0.87
CA ALA A 285 21.60 2.14 0.56
C ALA A 285 23.05 1.72 0.28
N LEU A 286 23.81 2.53 -0.47
CA LEU A 286 25.22 2.30 -0.72
C LEU A 286 26.05 2.34 0.57
N GLU A 287 25.79 3.30 1.46
CA GLU A 287 26.43 3.35 2.77
C GLU A 287 26.10 2.13 3.64
N GLN A 288 24.82 1.72 3.65
CA GLN A 288 24.36 0.54 4.39
C GLN A 288 25.03 -0.74 3.84
N ARG A 289 25.13 -0.87 2.52
CA ARG A 289 25.89 -1.96 1.88
C ARG A 289 27.34 -1.99 2.35
N GLU A 290 28.05 -0.86 2.36
CA GLU A 290 29.43 -0.82 2.84
C GLU A 290 29.55 -1.21 4.32
N ARG A 291 28.56 -0.85 5.15
CA ARG A 291 28.50 -1.32 6.54
C ARG A 291 28.32 -2.83 6.60
N LEU A 292 27.42 -3.39 5.78
CA LEU A 292 27.18 -4.83 5.70
C LEU A 292 28.39 -5.61 5.20
N VAL A 293 29.08 -5.15 4.15
CA VAL A 293 30.31 -5.78 3.66
C VAL A 293 31.38 -5.80 4.77
N ARG A 294 31.57 -4.69 5.49
CA ARG A 294 32.49 -4.61 6.64
C ARG A 294 32.05 -5.46 7.83
N MET A 295 30.75 -5.66 8.01
CA MET A 295 30.20 -6.56 9.03
C MET A 295 30.44 -8.01 8.65
N ARG A 296 30.16 -8.42 7.41
CA ARG A 296 30.43 -9.76 6.87
C ARG A 296 31.89 -10.18 7.07
N ASP A 297 32.82 -9.30 6.72
CA ASP A 297 34.25 -9.59 6.84
C ASP A 297 34.70 -9.73 8.30
N ARG A 298 34.01 -9.06 9.24
CA ARG A 298 34.21 -9.21 10.69
C ARG A 298 33.51 -10.45 11.26
N ILE A 299 32.31 -10.76 10.79
CA ILE A 299 31.51 -11.90 11.21
C ILE A 299 31.88 -13.10 10.34
N ARG A 300 33.16 -13.46 10.24
CA ARG A 300 33.54 -14.77 9.70
C ARG A 300 32.88 -15.85 10.56
N TRP A 301 31.72 -16.31 10.10
CA TRP A 301 31.18 -17.65 10.31
C TRP A 301 30.76 -18.05 11.72
N GLN A 302 30.41 -17.12 12.63
CA GLN A 302 30.18 -17.49 14.04
C GLN A 302 28.76 -17.69 14.55
N ARG A 303 27.69 -17.65 13.74
CA ARG A 303 26.44 -18.41 14.01
C ARG A 303 25.44 -18.26 12.86
N ARG A 304 24.94 -19.39 12.36
CA ARG A 304 23.64 -19.44 11.67
C ARG A 304 22.59 -18.94 12.69
N GLY A 305 21.79 -17.94 12.33
CA GLY A 305 20.72 -17.40 13.17
C GLY A 305 20.97 -16.03 13.83
N ASP A 306 21.90 -15.21 13.33
CA ASP A 306 21.93 -13.79 13.71
C ASP A 306 20.85 -13.03 12.93
N THR A 307 19.66 -12.94 13.52
CA THR A 307 18.48 -12.26 12.95
C THR A 307 18.74 -10.80 12.60
N ARG A 308 19.75 -10.18 13.23
CA ARG A 308 20.12 -8.78 12.94
C ARG A 308 20.74 -8.62 11.55
N TRP A 309 21.50 -9.60 11.08
CA TRP A 309 22.07 -9.57 9.73
C TRP A 309 20.97 -9.67 8.67
N GLU A 310 20.03 -10.61 8.87
CA GLU A 310 18.88 -10.81 8.00
C GLU A 310 17.98 -9.56 7.98
N GLU A 311 17.69 -8.96 9.13
CA GLU A 311 16.94 -7.70 9.24
C GLU A 311 17.63 -6.56 8.47
N GLN A 312 18.95 -6.40 8.60
CA GLN A 312 19.67 -5.35 7.90
C GLN A 312 19.78 -5.60 6.38
N LEU A 313 19.83 -6.86 5.94
CA LEU A 313 19.72 -7.21 4.52
C LEU A 313 18.32 -6.94 3.98
N SER A 314 17.28 -7.29 4.73
CA SER A 314 15.88 -6.99 4.37
C SER A 314 15.68 -5.49 4.20
N LEU A 315 16.14 -4.67 5.16
CA LEU A 315 16.07 -3.21 5.07
C LEU A 315 16.85 -2.65 3.87
N LEU A 316 18.00 -3.24 3.53
CA LEU A 316 18.75 -2.85 2.34
C LEU A 316 17.98 -3.20 1.07
N GLY A 317 17.38 -4.40 1.02
CA GLY A 317 16.53 -4.87 -0.07
C GLY A 317 15.34 -3.95 -0.31
N GLU A 318 14.61 -3.59 0.75
CA GLU A 318 13.49 -2.65 0.69
C GLU A 318 13.90 -1.28 0.16
N ARG A 319 15.02 -0.72 0.65
CA ARG A 319 15.52 0.60 0.24
C ARG A 319 15.92 0.64 -1.23
N VAL A 320 16.65 -0.38 -1.69
CA VAL A 320 17.06 -0.45 -3.09
C VAL A 320 15.88 -0.80 -4.00
N GLY A 321 15.00 -1.69 -3.54
CA GLY A 321 13.67 -1.97 -4.08
C GLY A 321 12.97 -0.71 -4.54
N LEU A 322 12.68 0.10 -3.54
CA LEU A 322 11.99 1.35 -3.67
C LEU A 322 12.76 2.40 -4.49
N ALA A 323 14.09 2.49 -4.34
CA ALA A 323 14.91 3.39 -5.16
C ALA A 323 14.81 3.05 -6.65
N ALA A 324 14.75 1.76 -7.01
CA ALA A 324 14.56 1.37 -8.40
C ALA A 324 13.14 1.65 -8.89
N ASP A 325 12.11 1.43 -8.05
CA ASP A 325 10.73 1.74 -8.43
C ASP A 325 10.57 3.24 -8.71
N VAL A 326 11.14 4.10 -7.86
CA VAL A 326 11.17 5.55 -8.10
C VAL A 326 11.95 5.88 -9.38
N LEU A 327 13.15 5.34 -9.56
CA LEU A 327 13.96 5.61 -10.75
C LEU A 327 13.27 5.16 -12.03
N THR A 328 12.63 4.00 -12.01
CA THR A 328 11.82 3.50 -13.10
C THR A 328 10.63 4.42 -13.36
N THR A 329 9.94 4.87 -12.31
CA THR A 329 8.83 5.82 -12.43
C THR A 329 9.29 7.08 -13.17
N ILE A 330 10.43 7.65 -12.78
CA ILE A 330 11.00 8.81 -13.48
C ILE A 330 11.36 8.46 -14.93
N TYR A 331 11.93 7.27 -15.20
CA TYR A 331 12.23 6.82 -16.56
C TYR A 331 10.98 6.71 -17.43
N ASN A 332 9.86 6.19 -16.90
CA ASN A 332 8.60 6.10 -17.64
C ASN A 332 8.04 7.48 -18.00
N ILE A 333 8.21 8.46 -17.11
CA ILE A 333 7.74 9.84 -17.33
C ILE A 333 8.68 10.59 -18.30
N ALA A 334 10.00 10.50 -18.08
CA ALA A 334 11.02 11.28 -18.77
C ALA A 334 12.28 10.44 -19.10
N PRO A 335 12.23 9.54 -20.11
CA PRO A 335 13.31 8.57 -20.38
C PRO A 335 14.67 9.22 -20.65
N THR A 336 14.68 10.35 -21.37
CA THR A 336 15.92 11.06 -21.74
C THR A 336 16.63 11.68 -20.54
N ARG A 337 15.89 11.97 -19.46
CA ARG A 337 16.42 12.60 -18.25
C ARG A 337 17.17 11.60 -17.37
N THR A 338 16.70 10.35 -17.32
CA THR A 338 17.20 9.35 -16.37
C THR A 338 17.93 8.18 -16.99
N ALA A 339 18.04 8.08 -18.33
CA ALA A 339 18.77 6.99 -18.98
C ALA A 339 20.15 6.74 -18.35
N SER A 340 20.98 7.78 -18.17
CA SER A 340 22.30 7.62 -17.53
C SER A 340 22.23 7.22 -16.05
N ALA A 341 21.24 7.73 -15.30
CA ALA A 341 21.06 7.36 -13.90
C ALA A 341 20.63 5.90 -13.75
N LEU A 342 19.86 5.40 -14.72
CA LEU A 342 19.40 4.01 -14.77
C LEU A 342 20.52 3.05 -15.14
N GLU A 343 21.36 3.40 -16.11
CA GLU A 343 22.59 2.66 -16.40
C GLU A 343 23.51 2.59 -15.17
N GLN A 344 23.74 3.72 -14.49
CA GLN A 344 24.51 3.73 -13.24
C GLN A 344 23.89 2.86 -12.16
N PHE A 345 22.55 2.85 -12.05
CA PHE A 345 21.85 2.01 -11.09
C PHE A 345 21.99 0.52 -11.42
N LEU A 346 21.87 0.14 -12.69
CA LEU A 346 22.11 -1.23 -13.16
C LEU A 346 23.54 -1.68 -12.92
N ASP A 347 24.53 -0.83 -13.21
CA ASP A 347 25.94 -1.09 -12.91
C ASP A 347 26.16 -1.31 -11.40
N ILE A 348 25.51 -0.48 -10.57
CA ILE A 348 25.53 -0.65 -9.12
C ILE A 348 24.96 -2.04 -8.77
N LEU A 349 23.75 -2.38 -9.20
CA LEU A 349 23.13 -3.67 -8.88
C LEU A 349 23.98 -4.85 -9.32
N GLN A 350 24.50 -4.82 -10.55
CA GLN A 350 25.33 -5.89 -11.12
C GLN A 350 26.70 -6.00 -10.45
N SER A 351 27.25 -4.91 -9.90
CA SER A 351 28.51 -4.93 -9.16
C SER A 351 28.39 -5.52 -7.75
N TRP A 352 27.17 -5.80 -7.27
CA TRP A 352 26.99 -6.30 -5.92
C TRP A 352 27.41 -7.77 -5.84
N PRO A 353 28.27 -8.14 -4.87
CA PRO A 353 28.61 -9.53 -4.66
C PRO A 353 27.35 -10.32 -4.35
N TRP A 354 27.17 -11.46 -5.01
CA TRP A 354 26.01 -12.34 -4.80
C TRP A 354 25.74 -12.65 -3.32
N SER A 355 26.81 -12.79 -2.52
CA SER A 355 26.73 -13.02 -1.06
C SER A 355 26.03 -11.92 -0.23
N VAL A 356 25.75 -10.75 -0.82
CA VAL A 356 25.10 -9.62 -0.15
C VAL A 356 23.93 -9.06 -0.95
N GLN A 357 23.51 -9.73 -2.04
CA GLN A 357 22.29 -9.35 -2.76
C GLN A 357 21.10 -9.97 -2.03
N PRO A 358 20.19 -9.16 -1.47
CA PRO A 358 18.85 -9.61 -1.15
C PRO A 358 18.23 -10.24 -2.40
N LEU A 359 17.51 -11.33 -2.20
CA LEU A 359 16.90 -12.13 -3.25
C LEU A 359 15.89 -11.30 -4.07
N GLU A 360 15.31 -10.28 -3.42
CA GLU A 360 14.44 -9.27 -3.99
C GLU A 360 15.17 -8.40 -5.03
N LEU A 361 16.44 -8.06 -4.81
CA LEU A 361 17.21 -7.23 -5.75
C LEU A 361 17.57 -7.96 -7.03
N GLU A 362 17.72 -9.27 -6.95
CA GLU A 362 17.93 -10.10 -8.13
C GLU A 362 16.72 -9.93 -9.08
N ALA A 363 15.50 -10.15 -8.59
CA ALA A 363 14.30 -10.04 -9.41
C ALA A 363 14.11 -8.66 -10.08
N MET A 364 14.72 -7.60 -9.54
CA MET A 364 14.60 -6.24 -10.07
C MET A 364 15.45 -5.95 -11.31
N VAL A 365 16.64 -6.54 -11.43
CA VAL A 365 17.51 -6.31 -12.58
C VAL A 365 16.78 -6.56 -13.91
N PRO A 366 16.16 -7.73 -14.14
CA PRO A 366 15.45 -7.96 -15.39
C PRO A 366 14.20 -7.10 -15.54
N GLN A 367 13.51 -6.72 -14.46
CA GLN A 367 12.37 -5.80 -14.55
C GLN A 367 12.79 -4.42 -15.05
N VAL A 368 13.88 -3.86 -14.49
CA VAL A 368 14.46 -2.61 -14.97
C VAL A 368 14.89 -2.72 -16.44
N LEU A 369 15.50 -3.85 -16.82
CA LEU A 369 15.91 -4.11 -18.21
C LEU A 369 14.71 -4.20 -19.17
N ILE A 370 13.58 -4.82 -18.79
CA ILE A 370 12.35 -4.80 -19.59
C ILE A 370 11.88 -3.36 -19.79
N ARG A 371 11.75 -2.61 -18.69
CA ARG A 371 11.19 -1.25 -18.71
C ARG A 371 12.04 -0.26 -19.49
N THR A 372 13.33 -0.58 -19.72
CA THR A 372 14.25 0.20 -20.56
C THR A 372 14.39 -0.31 -21.99
N GLY A 373 13.58 -1.30 -22.40
CA GLY A 373 13.65 -1.89 -23.73
C GLY A 373 14.85 -2.81 -23.97
N ARG A 374 15.63 -3.14 -22.94
CA ARG A 374 16.81 -4.02 -23.01
C ARG A 374 16.40 -5.50 -22.86
N TYR A 375 15.44 -5.93 -23.68
CA TYR A 375 14.77 -7.23 -23.51
C TYR A 375 15.71 -8.44 -23.58
N ALA A 376 16.70 -8.42 -24.49
CA ALA A 376 17.67 -9.50 -24.63
C ALA A 376 18.49 -9.72 -23.34
N GLU A 377 18.81 -8.64 -22.63
CA GLU A 377 19.51 -8.68 -21.35
C GLU A 377 18.58 -9.17 -20.24
N ALA A 378 17.35 -8.66 -20.18
CA ALA A 378 16.34 -9.12 -19.22
C ALA A 378 16.13 -10.65 -19.31
N ILE A 379 16.01 -11.18 -20.53
CA ILE A 379 15.85 -12.61 -20.77
C ILE A 379 17.05 -13.41 -20.27
N ARG A 380 18.30 -12.92 -20.47
CA ARG A 380 19.50 -13.58 -19.95
C ARG A 380 19.50 -13.64 -18.42
N GLU A 381 19.05 -12.57 -17.77
CA GLU A 381 18.94 -12.51 -16.30
C GLU A 381 17.84 -13.44 -15.77
N TYR A 382 16.65 -13.49 -16.39
CA TYR A 382 15.63 -14.48 -16.01
C TYR A 382 16.12 -15.92 -16.19
N GLN A 383 16.79 -16.22 -17.30
CA GLN A 383 17.39 -17.54 -17.51
C GLN A 383 18.44 -17.87 -16.44
N ARG A 384 19.19 -16.86 -15.95
CA ARG A 384 20.12 -17.04 -14.84
C ARG A 384 19.37 -17.40 -13.56
N TYR A 385 18.26 -16.73 -13.25
CA TYR A 385 17.45 -17.01 -12.04
C TYR A 385 16.78 -18.37 -12.06
N LEU A 386 16.24 -18.77 -13.21
CA LEU A 386 15.64 -20.09 -13.38
C LEU A 386 16.66 -21.22 -13.16
N ARG A 387 17.97 -20.96 -13.32
CA ARG A 387 19.02 -21.94 -13.01
C ARG A 387 19.43 -21.98 -11.55
N THR A 388 19.18 -20.93 -10.77
CA THR A 388 19.69 -20.81 -9.40
C THR A 388 18.66 -21.17 -8.32
N ALA A 389 17.41 -21.45 -8.70
CA ALA A 389 16.33 -21.99 -7.83
C ALA A 389 15.99 -21.12 -6.59
N PHE A 390 16.34 -19.83 -6.61
CA PHE A 390 16.19 -18.94 -5.45
C PHE A 390 14.80 -18.29 -5.36
N THR A 391 14.06 -18.17 -6.46
CA THR A 391 12.79 -17.45 -6.57
C THR A 391 11.64 -18.37 -6.98
N THR A 392 10.41 -17.88 -6.91
CA THR A 392 9.22 -18.64 -7.39
C THR A 392 9.38 -18.90 -8.89
N GLU A 393 9.73 -20.14 -9.24
CA GLU A 393 9.98 -20.57 -10.62
C GLU A 393 8.87 -20.13 -11.58
N SER A 394 7.62 -20.26 -11.13
CA SER A 394 6.42 -19.92 -11.87
C SER A 394 6.33 -18.42 -12.24
N LEU A 395 6.69 -17.52 -11.33
CA LEU A 395 6.70 -16.08 -11.56
C LEU A 395 7.84 -15.66 -12.51
N ASN A 396 9.00 -16.30 -12.42
CA ASN A 396 10.10 -16.01 -13.33
C ASN A 396 9.79 -16.43 -14.77
N TRP A 397 9.16 -17.58 -14.96
CA TRP A 397 8.69 -18.01 -16.27
C TRP A 397 7.67 -17.02 -16.83
N TYR A 398 6.73 -16.56 -16.00
CA TYR A 398 5.75 -15.54 -16.40
C TYR A 398 6.43 -14.24 -16.83
N ASN A 399 7.31 -13.68 -15.99
CA ASN A 399 8.00 -12.42 -16.30
C ASN A 399 8.92 -12.55 -17.52
N GLN A 400 9.52 -13.73 -17.73
CA GLN A 400 10.29 -14.00 -18.93
C GLN A 400 9.39 -14.05 -20.19
N ALA A 401 8.17 -14.56 -20.08
CA ALA A 401 7.19 -14.48 -21.15
C ALA A 401 6.87 -13.02 -21.51
N CYS A 402 6.65 -12.16 -20.52
CA CYS A 402 6.46 -10.72 -20.73
C CYS A 402 7.64 -10.10 -21.47
N ALA A 403 8.88 -10.41 -21.07
CA ALA A 403 10.08 -9.92 -21.76
C ALA A 403 10.13 -10.33 -23.24
N PHE A 404 9.83 -11.60 -23.56
CA PHE A 404 9.78 -12.09 -24.93
C PHE A 404 8.64 -11.45 -25.74
N ALA A 405 7.46 -11.32 -25.15
CA ALA A 405 6.30 -10.71 -25.78
C ALA A 405 6.58 -9.24 -26.13
N CYS A 406 7.08 -8.45 -25.17
CA CYS A 406 7.49 -7.07 -25.41
C CYS A 406 8.57 -6.94 -26.48
N TRP A 407 9.60 -7.79 -26.46
CA TRP A 407 10.64 -7.77 -27.49
C TRP A 407 10.08 -8.05 -28.89
N SER A 408 9.04 -8.88 -29.01
CA SER A 408 8.42 -9.17 -30.30
C SER A 408 7.73 -7.97 -30.96
N ARG A 409 7.45 -6.88 -30.21
CA ARG A 409 6.91 -5.62 -30.77
C ARG A 409 7.94 -4.85 -31.56
N ASP A 410 9.17 -4.80 -31.06
CA ASP A 410 10.31 -4.13 -31.68
C ASP A 410 11.53 -5.06 -31.61
N PRO A 411 11.58 -6.08 -32.48
CA PRO A 411 12.56 -7.16 -32.39
C PRO A 411 13.96 -6.74 -32.83
N GLY A 412 14.11 -5.58 -33.48
CA GLY A 412 15.34 -5.22 -34.20
C GLY A 412 15.67 -6.28 -35.26
N GLU A 413 16.81 -6.95 -35.10
CA GLU A 413 17.27 -8.02 -35.99
C GLU A 413 16.72 -9.42 -35.63
N ALA A 414 16.03 -9.55 -34.49
CA ALA A 414 15.50 -10.84 -34.04
C ALA A 414 14.26 -11.28 -34.85
N ASP A 415 13.99 -12.58 -34.90
CA ASP A 415 12.75 -13.12 -35.47
C ASP A 415 11.59 -12.91 -34.47
N ALA A 416 10.71 -11.95 -34.78
CA ALA A 416 9.52 -11.64 -33.98
C ALA A 416 8.65 -12.87 -33.70
N GLU A 417 8.51 -13.77 -34.67
CA GLU A 417 7.65 -14.94 -34.53
C GLU A 417 8.31 -16.01 -33.64
N ALA A 418 9.64 -16.13 -33.68
CA ALA A 418 10.37 -16.93 -32.70
C ALA A 418 10.24 -16.35 -31.28
N LEU A 419 10.28 -15.03 -31.12
CA LEU A 419 10.08 -14.38 -29.82
C LEU A 419 8.67 -14.64 -29.27
N ARG A 420 7.63 -14.53 -30.10
CA ARG A 420 6.25 -14.88 -29.70
C ARG A 420 6.10 -16.34 -29.29
N ARG A 421 6.69 -17.26 -30.03
CA ARG A 421 6.71 -18.70 -29.65
C ARG A 421 7.39 -18.91 -28.30
N ASN A 422 8.54 -18.29 -28.08
CA ASN A 422 9.26 -18.37 -26.81
C ASN A 422 8.46 -17.78 -25.64
N ALA A 423 7.73 -16.68 -25.86
CA ALA A 423 6.83 -16.11 -24.86
C ALA A 423 5.74 -17.11 -24.45
N LEU A 424 5.09 -17.75 -25.43
CA LEU A 424 4.08 -18.78 -25.20
C LEU A 424 4.65 -20.02 -24.49
N ASP A 425 5.86 -20.46 -24.85
CA ASP A 425 6.56 -21.54 -24.15
C ASP A 425 6.83 -21.20 -22.68
N CYS A 426 7.17 -19.94 -22.39
CA CYS A 426 7.37 -19.48 -21.02
C CYS A 426 6.05 -19.38 -20.25
N LEU A 427 4.94 -18.98 -20.87
CA LEU A 427 3.61 -18.99 -20.22
C LEU A 427 3.15 -20.41 -19.88
N ASP A 428 3.34 -21.37 -20.80
CA ASP A 428 3.02 -22.77 -20.51
C ASP A 428 3.83 -23.29 -19.32
N LYS A 429 5.13 -22.98 -19.25
CA LYS A 429 5.98 -23.33 -18.10
C LYS A 429 5.55 -22.62 -16.81
N ALA A 430 5.19 -21.34 -16.87
CA ALA A 430 4.69 -20.62 -15.70
C ALA A 430 3.46 -21.33 -15.13
N TYR A 431 2.52 -21.70 -16.00
CA TYR A 431 1.34 -22.47 -15.65
C TYR A 431 1.70 -23.88 -15.15
N GLU A 432 2.62 -24.62 -15.78
CA GLU A 432 3.06 -25.93 -15.29
C GLU A 432 3.72 -25.83 -13.89
N SER A 433 4.42 -24.73 -13.61
CA SER A 433 5.02 -24.43 -12.30
C SER A 433 4.03 -23.88 -11.27
N GLY A 434 2.72 -23.83 -11.57
CA GLY A 434 1.67 -23.45 -10.61
C GLY A 434 1.26 -21.97 -10.63
N TRP A 435 1.70 -21.17 -11.60
CA TRP A 435 1.19 -19.81 -11.76
C TRP A 435 -0.26 -19.82 -12.26
N ARG A 436 -1.18 -19.11 -11.60
CA ARG A 436 -2.64 -19.20 -11.83
C ARG A 436 -3.37 -17.86 -11.86
N ASP A 437 -2.66 -16.73 -11.96
CA ASP A 437 -3.30 -15.41 -11.91
C ASP A 437 -3.91 -15.05 -13.29
N LEU A 438 -5.10 -15.59 -13.56
CA LEU A 438 -5.80 -15.39 -14.83
C LEU A 438 -6.15 -13.92 -15.07
N GLY A 439 -6.65 -13.22 -14.05
CA GLY A 439 -6.97 -11.80 -14.14
C GLY A 439 -5.74 -10.98 -14.52
N TRP A 440 -4.60 -11.27 -13.89
CA TRP A 440 -3.32 -10.68 -14.26
C TRP A 440 -2.95 -10.94 -15.72
N MET A 441 -3.03 -12.21 -16.16
CA MET A 441 -2.66 -12.60 -17.52
C MET A 441 -3.46 -11.85 -18.59
N GLU A 442 -4.76 -11.64 -18.35
CA GLU A 442 -5.69 -10.99 -19.29
C GLU A 442 -5.49 -9.47 -19.38
N GLU A 443 -5.09 -8.84 -18.29
CA GLU A 443 -4.91 -7.38 -18.21
C GLU A 443 -3.47 -6.95 -18.56
N ASP A 444 -2.49 -7.85 -18.43
CA ASP A 444 -1.08 -7.55 -18.67
C ASP A 444 -0.80 -7.12 -20.11
N GLY A 445 -0.58 -5.81 -20.27
CA GLY A 445 -0.26 -5.18 -21.54
C GLY A 445 1.07 -5.65 -22.13
N ASP A 446 1.97 -6.28 -21.38
CA ASP A 446 3.18 -6.86 -21.96
C ASP A 446 2.87 -8.05 -22.89
N LEU A 447 1.72 -8.71 -22.67
CA LEU A 447 1.30 -9.89 -23.42
C LEU A 447 0.43 -9.59 -24.65
N ASP A 448 0.05 -8.33 -24.94
CA ASP A 448 -0.75 -8.00 -26.15
C ASP A 448 -0.20 -8.62 -27.44
N PRO A 449 1.12 -8.67 -27.69
CA PRO A 449 1.67 -9.21 -28.95
C PRO A 449 1.36 -10.68 -29.20
N ILE A 450 0.98 -11.43 -28.15
CA ILE A 450 0.64 -12.86 -28.22
C ILE A 450 -0.81 -13.15 -27.84
N ARG A 451 -1.56 -12.15 -27.37
CA ARG A 451 -2.91 -12.30 -26.79
C ARG A 451 -3.91 -12.92 -27.76
N GLU A 452 -3.84 -12.54 -29.04
CA GLU A 452 -4.76 -13.05 -30.08
C GLU A 452 -4.30 -14.40 -30.69
N THR A 453 -3.20 -14.98 -30.20
CA THR A 453 -2.71 -16.26 -30.75
C THR A 453 -3.61 -17.41 -30.29
N PRO A 454 -3.86 -18.44 -31.15
CA PRO A 454 -4.66 -19.60 -30.76
C PRO A 454 -4.12 -20.32 -29.51
N ARG A 455 -2.80 -20.36 -29.32
CA ARG A 455 -2.17 -21.01 -28.16
C ARG A 455 -2.40 -20.23 -26.86
N TYR A 456 -2.31 -18.89 -26.88
CA TYR A 456 -2.65 -18.07 -25.72
C TYR A 456 -4.12 -18.26 -25.33
N GLN A 457 -5.04 -18.20 -26.30
CA GLN A 457 -6.47 -18.38 -26.06
C GLN A 457 -6.78 -19.77 -25.49
N ALA A 458 -6.08 -20.81 -25.95
CA ALA A 458 -6.22 -22.17 -25.40
C ALA A 458 -5.73 -22.25 -23.93
N LEU A 459 -4.59 -21.65 -23.62
CA LEU A 459 -4.07 -21.57 -22.24
C LEU A 459 -5.05 -20.82 -21.33
N ARG A 460 -5.55 -19.68 -21.77
CA ARG A 460 -6.54 -18.86 -21.07
C ARG A 460 -7.82 -19.65 -20.79
N ALA A 461 -8.39 -20.31 -21.80
CA ALA A 461 -9.59 -21.14 -21.64
C ALA A 461 -9.37 -22.29 -20.65
N ARG A 462 -8.18 -22.90 -20.66
CA ARG A 462 -7.80 -23.93 -19.67
C ARG A 462 -7.75 -23.37 -18.25
N MET A 463 -7.11 -22.21 -18.04
CA MET A 463 -7.06 -21.55 -16.73
C MET A 463 -8.44 -21.13 -16.23
N GLN A 464 -9.30 -20.61 -17.12
CA GLN A 464 -10.67 -20.25 -16.77
C GLN A 464 -11.48 -21.47 -16.34
N ALA A 465 -11.37 -22.59 -17.07
CA ALA A 465 -12.08 -23.82 -16.70
C ALA A 465 -11.63 -24.37 -15.32
N GLU A 466 -10.35 -24.24 -14.98
CA GLU A 466 -9.84 -24.58 -13.64
C GLU A 466 -10.43 -23.65 -12.56
N LEU A 467 -10.46 -22.35 -12.82
CA LEU A 467 -11.04 -21.37 -11.89
C LEU A 467 -12.54 -21.63 -11.69
N ASP A 468 -13.28 -21.87 -12.77
CA ASP A 468 -14.70 -22.19 -12.72
C ASP A 468 -14.95 -23.49 -11.95
N ALA A 469 -14.11 -24.51 -12.12
CA ALA A 469 -14.20 -25.76 -11.36
C ALA A 469 -13.94 -25.55 -9.86
N LEU A 470 -12.96 -24.72 -9.50
CA LEU A 470 -12.68 -24.35 -8.10
C LEU A 470 -13.83 -23.56 -7.47
N LEU A 471 -14.52 -22.70 -8.24
CA LEU A 471 -15.66 -21.92 -7.77
C LEU A 471 -16.97 -22.72 -7.73
N ALA A 472 -17.09 -23.74 -8.58
CA ALA A 472 -18.26 -24.62 -8.67
C ALA A 472 -18.29 -25.72 -7.61
N ASP A 473 -17.18 -25.91 -6.88
CA ASP A 473 -17.09 -26.82 -5.73
C ASP A 473 -17.09 -26.03 -4.41
N PRO A 474 -18.25 -25.47 -3.98
CA PRO A 474 -18.35 -24.79 -2.69
C PRO A 474 -18.35 -25.75 -1.49
N GLU A 475 -18.11 -27.05 -1.68
CA GLU A 475 -18.27 -28.07 -0.64
C GLU A 475 -16.99 -28.22 0.21
N ASP A 476 -17.16 -28.05 1.54
CA ASP A 476 -16.28 -28.41 2.67
C ASP A 476 -15.48 -27.32 3.43
N ASP A 477 -15.81 -26.03 3.31
CA ASP A 477 -15.54 -25.06 4.38
C ASP A 477 -16.78 -24.89 5.29
N ASP A 478 -17.34 -26.00 5.79
CA ASP A 478 -18.05 -25.99 7.08
C ASP A 478 -17.03 -26.29 8.19
N PRO A 479 -16.34 -25.27 8.75
CA PRO A 479 -15.43 -25.46 9.88
C PRO A 479 -16.15 -25.96 11.15
N ALA A 480 -17.47 -26.17 11.12
CA ALA A 480 -18.29 -26.50 12.29
C ALA A 480 -18.75 -27.96 12.41
N ALA A 481 -18.30 -28.90 11.55
CA ALA A 481 -18.56 -30.32 11.76
C ALA A 481 -17.36 -31.00 12.49
N PRO A 482 -17.34 -31.07 13.84
CA PRO A 482 -16.36 -31.91 14.53
C PRO A 482 -16.54 -33.35 14.07
N SER A 483 -15.49 -33.95 13.52
CA SER A 483 -15.52 -35.36 13.14
C SER A 483 -15.73 -36.22 14.40
N GLU A 484 -16.88 -36.86 14.53
CA GLU A 484 -17.05 -37.95 15.49
C GLU A 484 -16.20 -39.14 15.01
N ARG A 485 -14.96 -39.24 15.52
CA ARG A 485 -14.14 -40.45 15.48
C ARG A 485 -13.44 -40.66 16.81
#